data_AF-A0A1Q6U0T6-F1
#
_entry.id   AF-A0A1Q6U0T6-F1
#
_cell.length_a   1.000
_cell.length_b   1.000
_cell.length_c   1.000
_cell.angle_alpha   90.00
_cell.angle_beta   90.00
_cell.angle_gamma   90.00
#
_symmetry.space_group_name_H-M   'P 1'
#
loop_
_entity.id
_entity.type
_entity.pdbx_description
1 polymer ?
#
loop_
_entity_poly.entity_id
_entity_poly.type
_entity_poly.pdbx_seq_one_letter_code
_entity_poly.pdbx_strand_id
1 'polypeptide(L)'
;MTGQAATLAGGGRLLSSNLKGFTLAEGATHVVMLNSQRRFGFTLAEVLVTLGIIGIVAAMTMPVLIANHKKSQTITQLKKAYTEINQAVRISESKFDTIDTWDFSEFDTVYERNKYFTDNYLLPNLKVVKTCDTYSKYDCWAEKIYNLDGMVVTRTFTDVTGKTFALVTASGYSVFYWVHAVGNGAWFWVDINGPLKRPNTIGKDIFPFIMSWGNAGEIPSVVDGTDCLKKLGVYPYGLHCKETLSREELLEDETYPCSKNTGKAMAGGFCGALIVYDGWQILNDYPW
;
A
#
# COMPACT_ATOMS: atom_id res chain seq x y z
N MET A 1 18.57 -68.78 -37.12
CA MET A 1 18.00 -69.97 -36.48
C MET A 1 16.75 -69.56 -35.73
N THR A 2 15.63 -70.18 -36.14
CA THR A 2 14.38 -70.43 -35.37
C THR A 2 13.65 -69.22 -34.76
N GLY A 3 12.46 -68.79 -35.16
CA GLY A 3 11.39 -69.42 -35.97
C GLY A 3 10.32 -70.08 -35.09
N GLN A 4 9.16 -69.42 -34.98
CA GLN A 4 7.76 -69.92 -34.80
C GLN A 4 6.95 -68.79 -34.12
N ALA A 5 6.05 -68.05 -34.76
CA ALA A 5 4.81 -68.40 -35.46
C ALA A 5 3.68 -68.90 -34.53
N ALA A 6 2.72 -68.00 -34.28
CA ALA A 6 1.32 -68.35 -33.98
C ALA A 6 0.41 -67.31 -34.63
N THR A 7 -0.17 -67.70 -35.76
CA THR A 7 -1.31 -67.08 -36.43
C THR A 7 -2.62 -67.56 -35.80
N LEU A 8 -3.64 -66.69 -35.68
CA LEU A 8 -4.90 -66.84 -36.42
C LEU A 8 -5.92 -65.73 -36.11
N ALA A 9 -6.54 -65.26 -37.21
CA ALA A 9 -7.90 -64.76 -37.39
C ALA A 9 -8.42 -63.70 -36.38
N GLY A 10 -8.83 -62.52 -36.80
CA GLY A 10 -9.63 -62.21 -37.98
C GLY A 10 -10.76 -61.28 -37.51
N GLY A 11 -11.22 -60.41 -38.40
CA GLY A 11 -12.35 -59.52 -38.15
C GLY A 11 -11.94 -58.05 -38.07
N GLY A 12 -11.77 -57.45 -39.25
CA GLY A 12 -11.78 -56.00 -39.37
C GLY A 12 -13.08 -55.44 -38.81
N ARG A 13 -12.97 -54.52 -37.86
CA ARG A 13 -14.00 -53.50 -37.66
C ARG A 13 -13.36 -52.18 -38.00
N LEU A 14 -13.57 -51.79 -39.26
CA LEU A 14 -13.45 -50.43 -39.74
C LEU A 14 -14.00 -49.50 -38.65
N LEU A 15 -13.13 -48.62 -38.15
CA LEU A 15 -13.54 -47.38 -37.51
C LEU A 15 -14.30 -46.58 -38.58
N SER A 16 -15.59 -46.88 -38.71
CA SER A 16 -16.52 -46.04 -39.44
C SER A 16 -16.64 -44.74 -38.64
N SER A 17 -15.78 -43.80 -39.00
CA SER A 17 -16.00 -42.38 -38.77
C SER A 17 -17.42 -42.06 -39.21
N ASN A 18 -18.34 -41.92 -38.25
CA ASN A 18 -19.64 -41.32 -38.50
C ASN A 18 -19.45 -39.80 -38.66
N LEU A 19 -18.72 -39.41 -39.72
CA LEU A 19 -18.96 -38.15 -40.39
C LEU A 19 -20.30 -38.33 -41.10
N LYS A 20 -21.39 -38.14 -40.35
CA LYS A 20 -22.68 -37.84 -40.96
C LYS A 20 -22.57 -36.42 -41.51
N GLY A 21 -21.99 -36.32 -42.70
CA GLY A 21 -22.16 -35.14 -43.54
C GLY A 21 -23.64 -34.93 -43.72
N PHE A 22 -24.16 -33.86 -43.14
CA PHE A 22 -25.53 -33.43 -43.39
C PHE A 22 -25.55 -32.81 -44.79
N THR A 23 -25.86 -33.62 -45.80
CA THR A 23 -26.31 -33.08 -47.08
C THR A 23 -27.75 -32.61 -46.90
N LEU A 24 -27.96 -31.30 -46.77
CA LEU A 24 -29.30 -30.74 -46.95
C LEU A 24 -29.69 -30.94 -48.42
N ALA A 25 -30.84 -31.57 -48.65
CA ALA A 25 -31.46 -31.58 -49.96
C ALA A 25 -31.77 -30.13 -50.38
N GLU A 26 -31.53 -29.81 -51.65
CA GLU A 26 -31.85 -28.51 -52.23
C GLU A 26 -33.36 -28.25 -52.05
N GLY A 27 -33.69 -27.26 -51.21
CA GLY A 27 -35.07 -26.93 -50.81
C GLY A 27 -35.48 -27.28 -49.36
N ALA A 28 -34.61 -27.89 -48.55
CA ALA A 28 -34.91 -28.12 -47.13
C ALA A 28 -34.76 -26.84 -46.30
N THR A 29 -35.87 -26.27 -45.83
CA THR A 29 -35.92 -25.00 -45.07
C THR A 29 -35.79 -25.16 -43.55
N HIS A 30 -35.81 -26.39 -43.01
CA HIS A 30 -35.73 -26.63 -41.57
C HIS A 30 -34.86 -27.84 -41.22
N VAL A 31 -33.83 -27.61 -40.40
CA VAL A 31 -33.04 -28.66 -39.75
C VAL A 31 -33.80 -29.15 -38.52
N VAL A 32 -34.25 -30.40 -38.53
CA VAL A 32 -34.93 -31.01 -37.38
C VAL A 32 -33.90 -31.34 -36.29
N MET A 33 -33.82 -30.50 -35.25
CA MET A 33 -33.06 -30.83 -34.04
C MET A 33 -33.65 -32.06 -33.35
N LEU A 34 -32.80 -33.04 -33.01
CA LEU A 34 -33.17 -34.23 -32.24
C LEU A 34 -33.94 -33.84 -30.97
N ASN A 35 -35.10 -34.48 -30.75
CA ASN A 35 -36.07 -34.16 -29.68
C ASN A 35 -35.47 -34.20 -28.25
N SER A 36 -34.33 -34.87 -28.08
CA SER A 36 -33.56 -34.96 -26.83
C SER A 36 -32.80 -33.68 -26.47
N GLN A 37 -32.37 -32.86 -27.45
CA GLN A 37 -31.61 -31.62 -27.21
C GLN A 37 -32.51 -30.41 -26.93
N ARG A 38 -33.79 -30.46 -27.35
CA ARG A 38 -34.78 -29.39 -27.11
C ARG A 38 -35.14 -29.16 -25.64
N ARG A 39 -34.77 -30.08 -24.74
CA ARG A 39 -35.08 -30.01 -23.30
C ARG A 39 -33.95 -29.44 -22.43
N PHE A 40 -32.83 -29.01 -23.02
CA PHE A 40 -31.64 -28.55 -22.30
C PHE A 40 -31.28 -27.07 -22.51
N GLY A 41 -32.20 -26.26 -23.08
CA GLY A 41 -31.99 -24.82 -23.26
C GLY A 41 -32.65 -24.00 -22.16
N PHE A 42 -31.91 -23.06 -21.56
CA PHE A 42 -32.49 -22.06 -20.66
C PHE A 42 -33.43 -21.13 -21.42
N THR A 43 -34.57 -20.80 -20.82
CA THR A 43 -35.48 -19.80 -21.41
C THR A 43 -34.87 -18.40 -21.29
N LEU A 44 -35.22 -17.48 -22.20
CA LEU A 44 -34.77 -16.08 -22.11
C LEU A 44 -35.15 -15.46 -20.76
N ALA A 45 -36.36 -15.75 -20.27
CA ALA A 45 -36.83 -15.28 -18.97
C ALA A 45 -35.98 -15.82 -17.81
N GLU A 46 -35.61 -17.10 -17.84
CA GLU A 46 -34.75 -17.72 -16.83
C GLU A 46 -33.35 -17.10 -16.81
N VAL A 47 -32.76 -16.85 -17.98
CA VAL A 47 -31.46 -16.15 -18.09
C VAL A 47 -31.57 -14.72 -17.57
N LEU A 48 -32.65 -13.99 -17.87
CA LEU A 48 -32.82 -12.61 -17.42
C LEU A 48 -33.02 -12.51 -15.90
N VAL A 49 -33.81 -13.41 -15.30
CA VAL A 49 -34.01 -13.44 -13.85
C VAL A 49 -32.71 -13.81 -13.13
N THR A 50 -31.97 -14.81 -13.62
CA THR A 50 -30.69 -15.21 -13.01
C THR A 50 -29.64 -14.10 -13.11
N LEU A 51 -29.49 -13.45 -14.27
CA LEU A 51 -28.60 -12.29 -14.42
C LEU A 51 -29.04 -11.11 -13.55
N GLY A 52 -30.35 -10.88 -13.40
CA GLY A 52 -30.89 -9.86 -12.51
C GLY A 52 -30.53 -10.09 -11.04
N ILE A 53 -30.71 -11.34 -10.56
CA ILE A 53 -30.35 -11.72 -9.19
C ILE A 53 -28.83 -11.58 -8.96
N ILE A 54 -28.01 -12.11 -9.87
CA ILE A 54 -26.55 -12.00 -9.78
C ILE A 54 -26.12 -10.54 -9.81
N GLY A 55 -26.74 -9.70 -10.65
CA GLY A 55 -26.47 -8.27 -10.74
C GLY A 55 -26.72 -7.53 -9.42
N ILE A 56 -27.84 -7.80 -8.76
CA ILE A 56 -28.18 -7.19 -7.46
C ILE A 56 -27.19 -7.64 -6.38
N VAL A 57 -26.93 -8.95 -6.28
CA VAL A 57 -26.01 -9.50 -5.27
C VAL A 57 -24.59 -8.97 -5.49
N ALA A 58 -24.11 -8.92 -6.73
CA ALA A 58 -22.80 -8.39 -7.07
C ALA A 58 -22.70 -6.89 -6.72
N ALA A 59 -23.73 -6.10 -7.02
CA ALA A 59 -23.76 -4.67 -6.70
C ALA A 59 -23.63 -4.38 -5.20
N MET A 60 -24.21 -5.23 -4.34
CA MET A 60 -24.13 -5.08 -2.89
C MET A 60 -22.83 -5.64 -2.29
N THR A 61 -22.24 -6.67 -2.91
CA THR A 61 -21.09 -7.40 -2.35
C THR A 61 -19.74 -6.92 -2.86
N MET A 62 -19.63 -6.52 -4.14
CA MET A 62 -18.36 -6.08 -4.74
C MET A 62 -17.72 -4.90 -4.01
N PRO A 63 -18.46 -3.83 -3.61
CA PRO A 63 -17.85 -2.71 -2.90
C PRO A 63 -17.22 -3.12 -1.57
N VAL A 64 -17.92 -3.96 -0.79
CA VAL A 64 -17.44 -4.46 0.51
C VAL A 64 -16.21 -5.35 0.34
N LEU A 65 -16.24 -6.26 -0.63
CA LEU A 65 -15.10 -7.14 -0.93
C LEU A 65 -13.86 -6.34 -1.35
N ILE A 66 -14.03 -5.35 -2.23
CA ILE A 66 -12.94 -4.49 -2.69
C ILE A 66 -12.38 -3.67 -1.51
N ALA A 67 -13.25 -3.11 -0.67
CA ALA A 67 -12.81 -2.35 0.50
C ALA A 67 -11.99 -3.21 1.47
N ASN A 68 -12.46 -4.42 1.79
CA ASN A 68 -11.76 -5.34 2.68
C ASN A 68 -10.42 -5.79 2.08
N HIS A 69 -10.37 -6.06 0.77
CA HIS A 69 -9.13 -6.39 0.09
C HIS A 69 -8.12 -5.24 0.19
N LYS A 70 -8.55 -4.00 -0.09
CA LYS A 70 -7.66 -2.83 0.02
C LYS A 70 -7.17 -2.61 1.45
N LYS A 71 -8.01 -2.78 2.48
CA LYS A 71 -7.58 -2.74 3.89
C LYS A 71 -6.45 -3.73 4.17
N SER A 72 -6.62 -4.98 3.74
CA SER A 72 -5.60 -6.03 3.90
C SER A 72 -4.29 -5.71 3.15
N GLN A 73 -4.41 -5.17 1.94
CA GLN A 73 -3.25 -4.69 1.18
C GLN A 73 -2.54 -3.54 1.87
N THR A 74 -3.28 -2.56 2.42
CA THR A 74 -2.72 -1.43 3.16
C THR A 74 -1.91 -1.91 4.36
N ILE A 75 -2.48 -2.79 5.20
CA ILE A 75 -1.77 -3.37 6.35
C ILE A 75 -0.47 -4.06 5.92
N THR A 76 -0.56 -4.90 4.89
CA THR A 76 0.59 -5.68 4.40
C THR A 76 1.70 -4.77 3.89
N GLN A 77 1.36 -3.77 3.07
CA GLN A 77 2.34 -2.84 2.50
C GLN A 77 2.93 -1.91 3.57
N LEU A 78 2.10 -1.39 4.49
CA LEU A 78 2.56 -0.54 5.59
C LEU A 78 3.52 -1.29 6.51
N LYS A 79 3.16 -2.52 6.91
CA LYS A 79 4.02 -3.36 7.76
C LYS A 79 5.34 -3.67 7.06
N LYS A 80 5.30 -3.94 5.75
CA LYS A 80 6.50 -4.17 4.95
C LYS A 80 7.40 -2.94 4.92
N ALA A 81 6.86 -1.77 4.57
CA ALA A 81 7.63 -0.52 4.52
C ALA A 81 8.23 -0.17 5.89
N TYR A 82 7.44 -0.27 6.97
CA TYR A 82 7.91 -0.06 8.33
C TYR A 82 9.06 -1.02 8.69
N THR A 83 8.93 -2.31 8.35
CA THR A 83 9.97 -3.31 8.62
C THR A 83 11.25 -3.03 7.84
N GLU A 84 11.14 -2.71 6.55
CA GLU A 84 12.30 -2.41 5.70
C GLU A 84 13.04 -1.16 6.16
N ILE A 85 12.32 -0.10 6.56
CA ILE A 85 12.91 1.11 7.14
C ILE A 85 13.62 0.79 8.46
N ASN A 86 12.99 0.05 9.37
CA ASN A 86 13.62 -0.34 10.64
C ASN A 86 14.86 -1.23 10.43
N GLN A 87 14.84 -2.11 9.43
CA GLN A 87 16.01 -2.91 9.05
C GLN A 87 17.14 -2.01 8.53
N ALA A 88 16.83 -1.02 7.70
CA ALA A 88 17.82 -0.06 7.22
C ALA A 88 18.50 0.68 8.38
N VAL A 89 17.72 1.10 9.39
CA VAL A 89 18.25 1.74 10.61
C VAL A 89 19.20 0.83 11.37
N ARG A 90 18.83 -0.45 11.58
CA ARG A 90 19.70 -1.41 12.27
C ARG A 90 21.01 -1.66 11.53
N ILE A 91 20.98 -1.66 10.20
CA ILE A 91 22.19 -1.76 9.38
C ILE A 91 23.05 -0.50 9.56
N SER A 92 22.44 0.69 9.63
CA SER A 92 23.16 1.93 9.94
C SER A 92 23.80 1.88 11.32
N GLU A 93 23.12 1.35 12.35
CA GLU A 93 23.70 1.20 13.69
C GLU A 93 24.96 0.32 13.69
N SER A 94 25.00 -0.71 12.84
CA SER A 94 26.19 -1.55 12.70
C SER A 94 27.41 -0.83 12.10
N LYS A 95 27.20 0.32 11.45
CA LYS A 95 28.23 1.11 10.76
C LYS A 95 28.61 2.38 11.51
N PHE A 96 27.65 3.02 12.16
CA PHE A 96 27.76 4.35 12.77
C PHE A 96 27.47 4.34 14.27
N ASP A 97 27.63 3.18 14.91
CA ASP A 97 27.33 2.96 16.32
C ASP A 97 25.83 3.12 16.66
N THR A 98 25.49 2.98 17.93
CA THR A 98 24.10 2.97 18.40
C THR A 98 23.37 4.29 18.12
N ILE A 99 22.06 4.22 17.90
CA ILE A 99 21.24 5.37 17.48
C ILE A 99 21.28 6.56 18.45
N ASP A 100 21.57 6.35 19.73
CA ASP A 100 21.74 7.41 20.74
C ASP A 100 23.03 8.23 20.56
N THR A 101 23.97 7.78 19.74
CA THR A 101 25.24 8.49 19.47
C THR A 101 25.18 9.38 18.24
N TRP A 102 24.16 9.22 17.40
CA TRP A 102 24.10 9.94 16.13
C TRP A 102 23.84 11.43 16.36
N ASP A 103 24.58 12.27 15.65
CA ASP A 103 24.44 13.72 15.70
C ASP A 103 24.58 14.32 14.30
N PHE A 104 23.61 15.15 13.90
CA PHE A 104 23.63 15.91 12.65
C PHE A 104 23.40 17.40 12.89
N SER A 105 23.71 17.89 14.10
CA SER A 105 23.61 19.31 14.46
C SER A 105 24.73 20.17 13.85
N GLU A 106 25.86 19.55 13.47
CA GLU A 106 27.05 20.22 12.92
C GLU A 106 26.87 20.84 11.52
N PHE A 107 25.78 20.54 10.81
CA PHE A 107 25.55 21.03 9.46
C PHE A 107 24.89 22.42 9.44
N ASP A 108 25.54 23.36 8.75
CA ASP A 108 25.10 24.75 8.57
C ASP A 108 23.77 24.86 7.82
N THR A 109 23.57 24.01 6.80
CA THR A 109 22.35 24.03 5.99
C THR A 109 21.50 22.77 6.16
N VAL A 110 20.18 22.94 6.09
CA VAL A 110 19.21 21.83 6.05
C VAL A 110 19.53 20.88 4.88
N TYR A 111 20.01 21.42 3.76
CA TYR A 111 20.36 20.61 2.60
C TYR A 111 21.52 19.66 2.87
N GLU A 112 22.65 20.16 3.39
CA GLU A 112 23.83 19.34 3.66
C GLU A 112 23.52 18.25 4.68
N ARG A 113 22.80 18.61 5.75
CA ARG A 113 22.34 17.68 6.79
C ARG A 113 21.57 16.51 6.20
N ASN A 114 20.57 16.82 5.40
CA ASN A 114 19.72 15.80 4.80
C ASN A 114 20.48 14.98 3.76
N LYS A 115 21.31 15.62 2.91
CA LYS A 115 22.12 14.92 1.93
C LYS A 115 23.06 13.93 2.61
N TYR A 116 23.74 14.35 3.66
CA TYR A 116 24.64 13.49 4.43
C TYR A 116 23.90 12.31 5.05
N PHE A 117 22.78 12.55 5.73
CA PHE A 117 21.94 11.49 6.27
C PHE A 117 21.48 10.51 5.19
N THR A 118 21.05 11.04 4.04
CA THR A 118 20.57 10.26 2.90
C THR A 118 21.65 9.34 2.35
N ASP A 119 22.81 9.90 2.01
CA ASP A 119 23.88 9.19 1.32
C ASP A 119 24.56 8.14 2.22
N ASN A 120 24.60 8.38 3.54
CA ASN A 120 25.34 7.52 4.47
C ASN A 120 24.43 6.57 5.26
N TYR A 121 23.28 7.04 5.72
CA TYR A 121 22.41 6.30 6.66
C TYR A 121 21.19 5.67 5.98
N LEU A 122 20.67 6.23 4.89
CA LEU A 122 19.43 5.74 4.28
C LEU A 122 19.67 4.92 3.00
N LEU A 123 20.25 5.53 1.96
CA LEU A 123 20.39 4.89 0.63
C LEU A 123 21.22 3.61 0.64
N PRO A 124 22.35 3.49 1.36
CA PRO A 124 23.15 2.26 1.35
C PRO A 124 22.44 1.09 2.02
N ASN A 125 21.42 1.38 2.83
CA ASN A 125 20.79 0.43 3.74
C ASN A 125 19.33 0.14 3.33
N LEU A 126 18.82 0.83 2.31
CA LEU A 126 17.49 0.64 1.75
C LEU A 126 17.56 0.36 0.24
N LYS A 127 16.78 -0.61 -0.25
CA LYS A 127 16.74 -0.94 -1.68
C LYS A 127 15.95 0.12 -2.44
N VAL A 128 16.64 1.16 -2.89
CA VAL A 128 16.06 2.30 -3.63
C VAL A 128 16.21 2.08 -5.14
N VAL A 129 15.13 2.30 -5.89
CA VAL A 129 15.14 2.24 -7.36
C VAL A 129 15.23 3.61 -8.00
N LYS A 130 14.74 4.65 -7.31
CA LYS A 130 14.78 6.03 -7.80
C LYS A 130 14.89 6.98 -6.61
N THR A 131 15.82 7.92 -6.71
CA THR A 131 15.90 9.11 -5.86
C THR A 131 15.47 10.30 -6.69
N CYS A 132 14.63 11.16 -6.13
CA CYS A 132 14.19 12.35 -6.83
C CYS A 132 14.76 13.60 -6.18
N ASP A 133 15.00 14.61 -7.02
CA ASP A 133 15.41 15.92 -6.60
C ASP A 133 14.27 16.99 -6.63
N THR A 134 14.51 18.24 -6.22
CA THR A 134 13.46 19.28 -6.11
C THR A 134 12.82 19.54 -7.47
N TYR A 135 13.56 19.29 -8.54
CA TYR A 135 13.11 19.43 -9.92
C TYR A 135 12.37 18.17 -10.39
N SER A 136 12.72 16.99 -9.90
CA SER A 136 12.06 15.72 -10.25
C SER A 136 11.11 15.17 -9.17
N LYS A 137 10.70 15.98 -8.19
CA LYS A 137 10.00 15.50 -6.98
C LYS A 137 8.72 14.73 -7.28
N TYR A 138 7.99 15.13 -8.33
CA TYR A 138 6.71 14.51 -8.70
C TYR A 138 6.86 13.12 -9.34
N ASP A 139 8.08 12.71 -9.67
CA ASP A 139 8.35 11.35 -10.11
C ASP A 139 8.43 10.36 -8.94
N CYS A 140 8.76 10.84 -7.74
CA CYS A 140 8.89 10.02 -6.53
C CYS A 140 7.83 10.36 -5.47
N TRP A 141 7.03 11.40 -5.66
CA TRP A 141 6.05 11.84 -4.69
C TRP A 141 4.79 12.42 -5.33
N ALA A 142 3.69 12.31 -4.62
CA ALA A 142 2.39 12.80 -5.03
C ALA A 142 2.37 14.33 -5.25
N GLU A 143 1.80 14.78 -6.37
CA GLU A 143 1.52 16.21 -6.58
C GLU A 143 0.39 16.71 -5.67
N LYS A 144 -0.67 15.90 -5.52
CA LYS A 144 -1.83 16.22 -4.68
C LYS A 144 -1.99 15.17 -3.60
N ILE A 145 -2.06 15.63 -2.36
CA ILE A 145 -2.29 14.82 -1.16
C ILE A 145 -3.59 15.28 -0.52
N TYR A 146 -4.38 14.30 -0.09
CA TYR A 146 -5.68 14.52 0.53
C TYR A 146 -5.65 14.04 1.98
N ASN A 147 -6.31 14.78 2.88
CA ASN A 147 -6.64 14.26 4.20
C ASN A 147 -7.84 13.30 4.11
N LEU A 148 -8.25 12.71 5.24
CA LEU A 148 -9.41 11.81 5.29
C LEU A 148 -10.74 12.48 4.89
N ASP A 149 -10.84 13.80 5.05
CA ASP A 149 -12.02 14.61 4.68
C ASP A 149 -12.03 14.99 3.19
N GLY A 150 -11.00 14.61 2.43
CA GLY A 150 -10.88 14.92 1.00
C GLY A 150 -10.38 16.34 0.70
N MET A 151 -9.94 17.08 1.71
CA MET A 151 -9.30 18.39 1.56
C MET A 151 -7.85 18.21 1.08
N VAL A 152 -7.40 19.12 0.21
CA VAL A 152 -6.02 19.11 -0.30
C VAL A 152 -5.06 19.67 0.75
N VAL A 153 -4.04 18.89 1.11
CA VAL A 153 -3.02 19.22 2.12
C VAL A 153 -1.69 19.67 1.49
N THR A 154 -1.57 19.59 0.16
CA THR A 154 -0.31 19.77 -0.60
C THR A 154 0.52 21.00 -0.25
N ARG A 155 -0.10 22.13 0.14
CA ARG A 155 0.64 23.37 0.48
C ARG A 155 1.68 23.16 1.58
N THR A 156 1.53 22.15 2.43
CA THR A 156 2.45 21.85 3.54
C THR A 156 3.72 21.11 3.08
N PHE A 157 3.72 20.45 1.92
CA PHE A 157 4.80 19.55 1.49
C PHE A 157 5.64 20.09 0.31
N THR A 158 5.35 21.30 -0.17
CA THR A 158 5.99 21.88 -1.37
C THR A 158 7.05 22.93 -1.09
N ASP A 159 7.06 23.53 0.10
CA ASP A 159 7.73 24.81 0.37
C ASP A 159 9.01 24.68 1.20
N VAL A 160 9.56 23.46 1.33
CA VAL A 160 10.88 23.29 1.93
C VAL A 160 11.94 23.62 0.88
N THR A 161 12.37 24.88 0.84
CA THR A 161 13.55 25.31 0.08
C THR A 161 14.78 24.53 0.57
N GLY A 162 15.22 23.56 -0.22
CA GLY A 162 16.38 22.72 0.07
C GLY A 162 16.22 21.35 -0.56
N LYS A 163 16.66 21.21 -1.82
CA LYS A 163 17.08 19.99 -2.54
C LYS A 163 16.83 18.63 -1.82
N THR A 164 15.57 18.23 -1.77
CA THR A 164 15.00 16.88 -1.99
C THR A 164 15.35 15.62 -1.21
N PHE A 165 14.28 14.84 -1.08
CA PHE A 165 13.89 14.08 0.09
C PHE A 165 12.93 12.94 -0.29
N ALA A 166 12.76 12.69 -1.59
CA ALA A 166 11.81 11.71 -2.09
C ALA A 166 12.55 10.54 -2.72
N LEU A 167 12.19 9.32 -2.34
CA LEU A 167 12.71 8.11 -2.94
C LEU A 167 11.59 7.12 -3.22
N VAL A 168 11.82 6.21 -4.17
CA VAL A 168 10.97 5.05 -4.46
C VAL A 168 11.79 3.80 -4.20
N THR A 169 11.24 2.87 -3.43
CA THR A 169 11.91 1.61 -3.11
C THR A 169 11.59 0.52 -4.11
N ALA A 170 12.42 -0.52 -4.16
CA ALA A 170 12.16 -1.72 -4.95
C ALA A 170 10.87 -2.44 -4.52
N SER A 171 10.41 -2.20 -3.29
CA SER A 171 9.14 -2.71 -2.77
C SER A 171 7.92 -1.93 -3.24
N GLY A 172 8.11 -0.82 -3.97
CA GLY A 172 7.05 -0.06 -4.63
C GLY A 172 6.45 1.08 -3.82
N TYR A 173 6.87 1.27 -2.57
CA TYR A 173 6.47 2.43 -1.78
C TYR A 173 7.41 3.62 -2.01
N SER A 174 6.90 4.83 -1.83
CA SER A 174 7.70 6.05 -1.80
C SER A 174 7.85 6.61 -0.40
N VAL A 175 8.95 7.33 -0.18
CA VAL A 175 9.22 8.00 1.10
C VAL A 175 9.56 9.45 0.79
N PHE A 176 8.90 10.38 1.47
CA PHE A 176 9.26 11.79 1.53
C PHE A 176 9.69 12.12 2.96
N TYR A 177 10.92 12.59 3.18
CA TYR A 177 11.45 12.72 4.54
C TYR A 177 12.34 13.95 4.72
N TRP A 178 12.41 14.51 5.93
CA TRP A 178 13.39 15.56 6.21
C TRP A 178 13.90 15.47 7.63
N VAL A 179 15.21 15.69 7.78
CA VAL A 179 15.88 15.82 9.07
C VAL A 179 15.47 17.14 9.73
N HIS A 180 15.15 17.08 11.01
CA HIS A 180 14.81 18.23 11.85
C HIS A 180 15.96 19.24 11.90
N ALA A 181 15.62 20.51 12.15
CA ALA A 181 16.60 21.59 12.23
C ALA A 181 17.67 21.37 13.31
N VAL A 182 17.28 20.77 14.45
CA VAL A 182 18.17 20.46 15.58
C VAL A 182 19.00 19.18 15.32
N GLY A 183 18.78 18.48 14.21
CA GLY A 183 19.61 17.36 13.79
C GLY A 183 19.50 16.08 14.62
N ASN A 184 18.51 15.96 15.52
CA ASN A 184 18.29 14.80 16.40
C ASN A 184 17.04 13.96 16.03
N GLY A 185 16.47 14.18 14.84
CA GLY A 185 15.38 13.37 14.33
C GLY A 185 14.98 13.74 12.90
N ALA A 186 14.06 13.01 12.32
CA ALA A 186 13.52 13.23 10.98
C ALA A 186 12.04 12.86 10.88
N TRP A 187 11.34 13.57 10.02
CA TRP A 187 10.03 13.17 9.53
C TRP A 187 10.17 12.19 8.39
N PHE A 188 9.33 11.16 8.36
CA PHE A 188 9.22 10.18 7.28
C PHE A 188 7.76 10.03 6.87
N TRP A 189 7.40 10.51 5.70
CA TRP A 189 6.09 10.30 5.10
C TRP A 189 6.20 9.15 4.11
N VAL A 190 5.53 8.05 4.42
CA VAL A 190 5.61 6.83 3.61
C VAL A 190 4.30 6.66 2.86
N ASP A 191 4.39 6.70 1.54
CA ASP A 191 3.30 6.37 0.63
C ASP A 191 3.44 4.92 0.19
N ILE A 192 2.59 4.04 0.73
CA ILE A 192 2.72 2.59 0.60
C ILE A 192 2.37 2.07 -0.78
N ASN A 193 1.60 2.83 -1.58
CA ASN A 193 1.16 2.41 -2.90
C ASN A 193 2.02 3.05 -4.02
N GLY A 194 2.89 3.99 -3.65
CA GLY A 194 3.85 4.66 -4.52
C GLY A 194 3.25 5.86 -5.27
N PRO A 195 4.09 6.73 -5.83
CA PRO A 195 3.71 8.10 -6.18
C PRO A 195 2.73 8.22 -7.37
N LEU A 196 2.58 7.14 -8.14
CA LEU A 196 1.76 7.09 -9.35
C LEU A 196 0.37 6.52 -9.10
N LYS A 197 0.12 5.87 -7.95
CA LYS A 197 -1.15 5.20 -7.67
C LYS A 197 -2.05 6.10 -6.84
N ARG A 198 -3.03 6.71 -7.51
CA ARG A 198 -4.07 7.50 -6.85
C ARG A 198 -5.15 6.61 -6.23
N PRO A 199 -5.88 7.09 -5.19
CA PRO A 199 -5.68 8.37 -4.49
C PRO A 199 -4.44 8.38 -3.58
N ASN A 200 -4.02 9.57 -3.17
CA ASN A 200 -2.91 9.79 -2.24
C ASN A 200 -3.50 10.37 -0.94
N THR A 201 -4.12 9.51 -0.14
CA THR A 201 -4.85 9.93 1.07
C THR A 201 -4.06 9.60 2.33
N ILE A 202 -3.88 10.59 3.20
CA ILE A 202 -3.27 10.42 4.53
C ILE A 202 -4.16 9.47 5.34
N GLY A 203 -3.55 8.47 5.96
CA GLY A 203 -4.26 7.43 6.70
C GLY A 203 -4.91 6.37 5.81
N LYS A 204 -4.57 6.26 4.52
CA LYS A 204 -4.95 5.09 3.69
C LYS A 204 -3.79 4.63 2.83
N ASP A 205 -3.15 5.59 2.18
CA ASP A 205 -2.02 5.40 1.29
C ASP A 205 -0.75 5.98 1.94
N ILE A 206 -0.88 7.16 2.57
CA ILE A 206 0.24 7.89 3.14
C ILE A 206 0.20 7.84 4.67
N PHE A 207 1.33 7.47 5.28
CA PHE A 207 1.47 7.33 6.72
C PHE A 207 2.72 8.07 7.23
N PRO A 208 2.57 9.02 8.17
CA PRO A 208 3.70 9.71 8.76
C PRO A 208 4.35 8.93 9.92
N PHE A 209 5.66 9.01 9.97
CA PHE A 209 6.53 8.45 10.99
C PHE A 209 7.53 9.50 11.45
N ILE A 210 7.99 9.34 12.69
CA ILE A 210 9.11 10.08 13.26
C ILE A 210 10.24 9.10 13.50
N MET A 211 11.41 9.44 12.99
CA MET A 211 12.66 8.81 13.38
C MET A 211 13.38 9.75 14.35
N SER A 212 13.81 9.23 15.51
CA SER A 212 14.55 10.02 16.50
C SER A 212 15.85 9.34 16.88
N TRP A 213 16.86 10.11 17.20
CA TRP A 213 18.20 9.63 17.54
C TRP A 213 18.90 10.63 18.46
N GLY A 214 20.12 10.33 18.86
CA GLY A 214 20.91 11.22 19.71
C GLY A 214 20.20 11.50 21.04
N ASN A 215 20.28 12.76 21.47
CA ASN A 215 19.65 13.25 22.69
C ASN A 215 18.12 13.42 22.62
N ALA A 216 17.44 13.06 21.53
CA ALA A 216 15.98 13.22 21.41
C ALA A 216 15.19 12.41 22.46
N GLY A 217 15.82 11.37 23.02
CA GLY A 217 15.26 10.57 24.11
C GLY A 217 15.47 11.14 25.51
N GLU A 218 16.22 12.23 25.62
CA GLU A 218 16.61 12.89 26.88
C GLU A 218 16.10 14.34 26.94
N ILE A 219 16.07 15.04 25.80
CA ILE A 219 15.60 16.42 25.69
C ILE A 219 14.21 16.41 25.06
N PRO A 220 13.16 16.83 25.80
CA PRO A 220 11.82 16.97 25.25
C PRO A 220 11.79 18.00 24.12
N SER A 221 11.02 17.69 23.07
CA SER A 221 10.62 18.66 22.06
C SER A 221 9.17 19.07 22.30
N VAL A 222 8.87 20.36 22.18
CA VAL A 222 7.47 20.82 22.20
C VAL A 222 6.81 20.42 20.88
N VAL A 223 5.81 19.55 20.94
CA VAL A 223 4.95 19.14 19.83
C VAL A 223 3.53 19.56 20.17
N ASP A 224 2.92 20.40 19.35
CA ASP A 224 1.55 20.92 19.54
C ASP A 224 1.30 21.51 20.95
N GLY A 225 2.32 22.17 21.52
CA GLY A 225 2.23 22.82 22.83
C GLY A 225 2.46 21.90 24.03
N THR A 226 2.74 20.62 23.80
CA THR A 226 3.02 19.62 24.85
C THR A 226 4.44 19.08 24.71
N ASP A 227 5.09 18.81 25.85
CA ASP A 227 6.42 18.22 25.86
C ASP A 227 6.37 16.75 25.40
N CYS A 228 7.07 16.45 24.31
CA CYS A 228 7.26 15.10 23.81
C CYS A 228 8.70 14.68 24.00
N LEU A 229 8.94 13.81 24.99
CA LEU A 229 10.21 13.08 25.09
C LEU A 229 10.18 11.91 24.11
N LYS A 230 11.00 11.96 23.05
CA LYS A 230 10.88 11.01 21.94
C LYS A 230 11.44 9.63 22.30
N LYS A 231 10.95 8.61 21.61
CA LYS A 231 11.58 7.28 21.56
C LYS A 231 12.63 7.30 20.45
N LEU A 232 13.80 6.73 20.73
CA LEU A 232 14.83 6.54 19.72
C LEU A 232 14.44 5.41 18.77
N GLY A 233 14.65 5.60 17.47
CA GLY A 233 14.18 4.70 16.42
C GLY A 233 13.03 5.29 15.61
N VAL A 234 12.36 4.45 14.83
CA VAL A 234 11.30 4.84 13.89
C VAL A 234 9.94 4.44 14.44
N TYR A 235 9.07 5.42 14.68
CA TYR A 235 7.73 5.19 15.24
C TYR A 235 6.66 5.94 14.43
N PRO A 236 5.43 5.40 14.31
CA PRO A 236 4.32 6.14 13.74
C PRO A 236 4.09 7.46 14.48
N TYR A 237 3.73 8.51 13.75
CA TYR A 237 3.33 9.76 14.37
C TYR A 237 2.09 9.53 15.26
N GLY A 238 2.11 10.05 16.49
CA GLY A 238 1.17 9.70 17.58
C GLY A 238 1.70 8.68 18.61
N LEU A 239 2.68 7.84 18.27
CA LEU A 239 3.30 6.86 19.20
C LEU A 239 4.81 7.07 19.42
N HIS A 240 5.36 8.13 18.82
CA HIS A 240 6.77 8.47 18.82
C HIS A 240 7.29 9.06 20.14
N CYS A 241 6.41 9.58 21.00
CA CYS A 241 6.76 10.02 22.35
C CYS A 241 6.80 8.82 23.32
N LYS A 242 7.56 8.94 24.41
CA LYS A 242 7.58 7.96 25.52
C LYS A 242 6.21 7.85 26.17
N GLU A 243 5.57 8.99 26.42
CA GLU A 243 4.15 9.06 26.76
C GLU A 243 3.35 8.80 25.49
N THR A 244 2.71 7.64 25.43
CA THR A 244 1.92 7.24 24.26
C THR A 244 0.48 7.70 24.41
N LEU A 245 -0.07 8.23 23.33
CA LEU A 245 -1.50 8.48 23.22
C LEU A 245 -2.28 7.17 23.34
N SER A 246 -3.42 7.25 24.03
CA SER A 246 -4.47 6.23 24.03
C SER A 246 -5.11 6.11 22.65
N ARG A 247 -5.87 5.03 22.45
CA ARG A 247 -6.56 4.79 21.19
C ARG A 247 -7.57 5.89 20.88
N GLU A 248 -8.29 6.35 21.91
CA GLU A 248 -9.28 7.42 21.83
C GLU A 248 -8.63 8.75 21.45
N GLU A 249 -7.49 9.10 22.06
CA GLU A 249 -6.73 10.30 21.70
C GLU A 249 -6.24 10.26 20.24
N LEU A 250 -5.85 9.08 19.72
CA LEU A 250 -5.49 8.94 18.30
C LEU A 250 -6.68 9.18 17.35
N LEU A 251 -7.90 8.87 17.79
CA LEU A 251 -9.12 9.06 17.01
C LEU A 251 -9.64 10.49 17.07
N GLU A 252 -9.51 11.14 18.23
CA GLU A 252 -10.17 12.42 18.56
C GLU A 252 -9.21 13.62 18.64
N ASP A 253 -7.93 13.43 18.31
CA ASP A 253 -6.91 14.50 18.32
C ASP A 253 -7.39 15.79 17.62
N GLU A 254 -6.98 16.93 18.14
CA GLU A 254 -7.45 18.22 17.63
C GLU A 254 -6.87 18.60 16.26
N THR A 255 -5.76 17.97 15.85
CA THR A 255 -4.99 18.34 14.65
C THR A 255 -4.85 17.19 13.65
N TYR A 256 -4.51 15.99 14.12
CA TYR A 256 -4.19 14.79 13.34
C TYR A 256 -5.15 13.61 13.51
N PRO A 257 -6.44 13.81 13.83
CA PRO A 257 -7.34 12.73 14.24
C PRO A 257 -7.42 11.65 13.17
N CYS A 258 -7.40 10.37 13.57
CA CYS A 258 -7.75 9.28 12.66
C CYS A 258 -9.28 9.13 12.54
N SER A 259 -9.93 10.18 12.03
CA SER A 259 -11.39 10.26 11.89
C SER A 259 -11.77 11.04 10.62
N LYS A 260 -13.03 10.87 10.18
CA LYS A 260 -13.64 11.60 9.05
C LYS A 260 -14.61 12.66 9.53
N ASN A 261 -14.91 13.61 8.66
CA ASN A 261 -15.80 14.75 8.86
C ASN A 261 -15.38 15.63 10.05
N THR A 262 -14.07 15.80 10.21
CA THR A 262 -13.49 16.54 11.35
C THR A 262 -13.28 18.02 11.04
N GLY A 263 -13.16 18.37 9.75
CA GLY A 263 -12.78 19.71 9.30
C GLY A 263 -11.32 20.05 9.59
N LYS A 264 -10.52 19.09 10.06
CA LYS A 264 -9.12 19.29 10.45
C LYS A 264 -8.19 19.10 9.26
N ALA A 265 -7.22 20.00 9.12
CA ALA A 265 -6.32 20.00 7.97
C ALA A 265 -5.49 18.71 7.82
N MET A 266 -5.12 18.07 8.93
CA MET A 266 -4.27 16.88 8.95
C MET A 266 -5.00 15.61 9.38
N ALA A 267 -6.34 15.56 9.21
CA ALA A 267 -7.15 14.37 9.46
C ALA A 267 -6.57 13.13 8.75
N GLY A 268 -6.29 12.09 9.52
CA GLY A 268 -5.62 10.86 9.10
C GLY A 268 -4.17 10.73 9.54
N GLY A 269 -3.55 11.80 10.07
CA GLY A 269 -2.15 11.80 10.48
C GLY A 269 -1.80 10.70 11.48
N PHE A 270 -2.67 10.46 12.46
CA PHE A 270 -2.47 9.41 13.47
C PHE A 270 -2.97 8.02 13.07
N CYS A 271 -3.49 7.83 11.86
CA CYS A 271 -3.99 6.51 11.47
C CYS A 271 -2.92 5.42 11.39
N GLY A 272 -1.67 5.79 11.09
CA GLY A 272 -0.56 4.84 11.14
C GLY A 272 -0.30 4.35 12.57
N ALA A 273 -0.35 5.26 13.54
CA ALA A 273 -0.29 4.93 14.96
C ALA A 273 -1.46 4.05 15.39
N LEU A 274 -2.69 4.38 14.97
CA LEU A 274 -3.87 3.59 15.30
C LEU A 274 -3.75 2.14 14.80
N ILE A 275 -3.31 1.93 13.55
CA ILE A 275 -3.09 0.57 13.01
C ILE A 275 -2.05 -0.20 13.82
N VAL A 276 -0.95 0.46 14.21
CA VAL A 276 0.10 -0.19 15.01
C VAL A 276 -0.39 -0.49 16.43
N TYR A 277 -1.15 0.43 17.03
CA TYR A 277 -1.80 0.27 18.33
C TYR A 277 -2.78 -0.92 18.32
N ASP A 278 -3.58 -1.04 17.26
CA ASP A 278 -4.53 -2.14 17.02
C ASP A 278 -3.84 -3.46 16.57
N GLY A 279 -2.51 -3.57 16.75
CA GLY A 279 -1.77 -4.81 16.46
C GLY A 279 -1.63 -5.12 14.97
N TRP A 280 -1.43 -4.09 14.14
CA TRP A 280 -1.39 -4.17 12.68
C TRP A 280 -2.71 -4.62 12.07
N GLN A 281 -3.82 -4.06 12.57
CA GLN A 281 -5.17 -4.33 12.08
C GLN A 281 -5.90 -3.03 11.75
N ILE A 282 -6.82 -3.11 10.80
CA ILE A 282 -7.79 -2.06 10.50
C ILE A 282 -9.13 -2.55 11.04
N LEU A 283 -9.51 -2.05 12.20
CA LEU A 283 -10.78 -2.39 12.85
C LEU A 283 -11.98 -1.77 12.12
N ASN A 284 -13.19 -2.14 12.54
CA ASN A 284 -14.42 -1.75 11.85
C ASN A 284 -14.71 -0.25 11.93
N ASP A 285 -14.25 0.40 12.99
CA ASP A 285 -14.39 1.84 13.26
C ASP A 285 -13.33 2.69 12.54
N TYR A 286 -12.35 2.07 11.88
CA TYR A 286 -11.35 2.79 11.11
C TYR A 286 -12.02 3.60 9.97
N PRO A 287 -11.64 4.88 9.77
CA PRO A 287 -12.28 5.79 8.82
C PRO A 287 -11.91 5.50 7.35
N TRP A 288 -12.28 4.32 6.85
CA TRP A 288 -12.01 3.86 5.48
C TRP A 288 -12.89 4.56 4.45
#